data_AF-A0A7C1NIZ0-F1
#
_entry.id   AF-A0A7C1NIZ0-F1
#
_cell.length_a   1.000
_cell.length_b   1.000
_cell.length_c   1.000
_cell.angle_alpha   90.00
_cell.angle_beta   90.00
_cell.angle_gamma   90.00
#
_symmetry.space_group_name_H-M   'P 1'
#
loop_
_entity.id
_entity.type
_entity.pdbx_description
1 polymer ?
#
loop_
_entity_poly.entity_id
_entity_poly.type
_entity_poly.pdbx_seq_one_letter_code
_entity_poly.pdbx_strand_id
1 'polypeptide(L)' 'MKKRAFMLLVLVMMASLLFAGGQADLGKAKITVWGCFPELQAPLDRAVEVFMQENPEAQVEVLVFDLRDFEAKVAAT' A
#
# COMPACT_ATOMS: atom_id res chain seq x y z
N MET A 1 -24.11 -32.65 26.01
CA MET A 1 -22.80 -32.39 25.38
C MET A 1 -22.88 -32.16 23.87
N LYS A 2 -23.62 -33.00 23.11
CA LYS A 2 -23.75 -32.89 21.64
C LYS A 2 -24.27 -31.52 21.13
N LYS A 3 -25.29 -30.93 21.78
CA LYS A 3 -25.84 -29.61 21.39
C LYS A 3 -24.85 -28.45 21.58
N ARG A 4 -24.04 -28.49 22.64
CA ARG A 4 -23.02 -27.45 22.92
C ARG A 4 -21.87 -27.52 21.92
N ALA A 5 -21.43 -28.73 21.58
CA ALA A 5 -20.41 -28.94 20.56
C ALA A 5 -20.87 -28.48 19.17
N PHE A 6 -22.14 -28.73 18.82
CA PHE A 6 -22.73 -28.26 17.56
C PHE A 6 -22.80 -26.73 17.49
N MET A 7 -23.19 -26.08 18.59
CA MET A 7 -23.23 -24.61 18.67
C MET A 7 -21.84 -23.98 18.51
N LEU A 8 -20.82 -24.63 19.08
CA LEU A 8 -19.42 -24.23 18.95
C LEU A 8 -18.91 -24.38 17.50
N LEU A 9 -19.28 -25.47 16.83
CA LEU A 9 -18.95 -25.70 15.43
C LEU A 9 -19.53 -24.61 14.52
N VAL A 10 -20.81 -24.26 14.72
CA VAL A 10 -21.49 -23.21 13.95
C VAL A 10 -20.81 -21.84 14.18
N LEU A 11 -20.43 -21.53 15.42
CA LEU A 11 -19.76 -20.28 15.75
C LEU A 11 -18.37 -20.17 15.06
N VAL A 12 -17.60 -21.25 15.06
CA VAL A 12 -16.29 -21.32 14.38
C VAL A 12 -16.46 -21.19 12.87
N MET A 13 -17.49 -21.82 12.30
CA MET A 13 -17.80 -21.72 10.88
C MET A 13 -18.18 -20.29 10.47
N MET A 14 -18.98 -19.60 11.29
CA MET A 14 -19.31 -18.19 11.07
C MET A 14 -18.09 -17.28 11.18
N ALA A 15 -17.19 -17.54 12.12
CA ALA A 15 -15.93 -16.79 12.24
C ALA A 15 -15.04 -16.99 11.00
N SER A 16 -14.97 -18.21 10.45
CA SER A 16 -14.19 -18.46 9.24
C SER A 16 -14.72 -17.73 7.99
N LEU A 17 -16.03 -17.45 7.92
CA LEU A 17 -16.63 -16.70 6.82
C LEU A 17 -16.27 -15.20 6.86
N LEU A 18 -15.97 -14.63 8.04
CA LEU A 18 -15.53 -13.24 8.18
C LEU A 18 -14.13 -12.99 7.58
N PHE A 19 -13.30 -14.04 7.48
CA PHE A 19 -11.96 -13.97 6.90
C PHE A 19 -11.86 -14.60 5.49
N ALA A 20 -12.92 -15.29 5.03
CA ALA A 20 -12.99 -15.91 3.70
C ALA A 20 -13.35 -14.93 2.58
N GLY A 21 -13.89 -13.75 2.94
CA GLY A 21 -13.85 -12.57 2.08
C GLY A 21 -12.44 -12.04 2.08
N GLY A 22 -11.53 -12.78 1.45
CA GLY A 22 -10.17 -12.34 1.18
C GLY A 22 -10.23 -10.89 0.79
N GLN A 23 -9.55 -10.06 1.58
CA GLN A 23 -9.31 -8.67 1.28
C GLN A 23 -8.77 -8.67 -0.15
N ALA A 24 -9.66 -8.46 -1.11
CA ALA A 24 -9.27 -8.20 -2.46
C ALA A 24 -8.49 -6.91 -2.30
N ASP A 25 -7.18 -7.05 -2.25
CA ASP A 25 -6.24 -5.99 -2.48
C ASP A 25 -6.57 -5.57 -3.92
N LEU A 26 -7.64 -4.78 -4.07
CA LEU A 26 -8.00 -4.05 -5.26
C LEU A 26 -6.79 -3.16 -5.45
N GLY A 27 -5.83 -3.69 -6.20
CA GLY A 27 -4.42 -3.37 -6.09
C GLY A 27 -4.25 -1.88 -5.88
N LYS A 28 -3.90 -1.51 -4.64
CA LYS A 28 -3.70 -0.11 -4.28
C LYS A 28 -2.75 0.47 -5.32
N ALA A 29 -3.20 1.48 -6.05
CA ALA A 29 -2.41 2.06 -7.12
C ALA A 29 -1.09 2.54 -6.52
N LYS A 30 0.00 1.83 -6.85
CA LYS A 30 1.34 2.17 -6.38
C LYS A 30 1.88 3.27 -7.29
N ILE A 31 2.07 4.45 -6.74
CA ILE A 31 2.67 5.59 -7.41
C ILE A 31 4.13 5.65 -6.97
N THR A 32 5.05 5.68 -7.94
CA THR A 32 6.47 5.89 -7.65
C THR A 32 6.90 7.21 -8.25
N VAL A 33 7.42 8.12 -7.42
CA VAL A 33 7.87 9.45 -7.82
C VAL A 33 9.39 9.48 -7.87
N TRP A 34 9.96 9.80 -9.03
CA TRP A 34 11.41 9.89 -9.20
C TRP A 34 11.87 11.34 -9.23
N GLY A 35 12.87 11.67 -8.40
CA GLY A 35 13.52 12.98 -8.36
C GLY A 35 15.02 12.90 -8.67
N CYS A 36 15.61 14.00 -9.14
CA CYS A 36 17.01 14.06 -9.59
C CYS A 36 17.94 14.96 -8.75
N PHE A 37 17.49 15.36 -7.55
CA PHE A 37 18.26 16.18 -6.61
C PHE A 37 17.92 15.77 -5.16
N PRO A 38 18.90 15.40 -4.31
CA PRO A 38 18.67 14.97 -2.92
C PRO A 38 17.83 15.94 -2.09
N GLU A 39 17.94 17.24 -2.35
CA GLU A 39 17.19 18.29 -1.68
C GLU A 39 15.68 18.20 -1.91
N LEU A 40 15.25 17.44 -2.93
CA LEU A 40 13.83 17.20 -3.22
C LEU A 40 13.19 16.17 -2.29
N GLN A 41 13.96 15.39 -1.52
CA GLN A 41 13.39 14.34 -0.66
C GLN A 41 12.36 14.92 0.32
N ALA A 42 12.78 15.89 1.16
CA ALA A 42 11.90 16.50 2.15
C ALA A 42 10.64 17.19 1.58
N PRO A 43 10.72 18.02 0.52
CA PRO A 43 9.51 18.61 -0.07
C PRO A 43 8.61 17.58 -0.77
N LEU A 44 9.17 16.51 -1.37
CA LEU A 44 8.37 15.42 -1.96
C LEU A 44 7.66 14.59 -0.89
N ASP A 45 8.34 14.26 0.22
CA ASP A 45 7.72 13.56 1.35
C ASP A 45 6.54 14.38 1.90
N ARG A 46 6.71 15.70 2.02
CA ARG A 46 5.62 16.59 2.44
C ARG A 46 4.47 16.62 1.43
N ALA A 47 4.76 16.59 0.13
CA ALA A 47 3.72 16.52 -0.90
C ALA A 47 2.95 15.19 -0.83
N VAL A 48 3.65 14.08 -0.56
CA VAL A 48 3.03 12.77 -0.33
C VAL A 48 2.10 12.79 0.88
N GLU A 49 2.55 13.36 2.00
CA GLU A 49 1.70 13.49 3.19
C GLU A 49 0.38 14.22 2.89
N VAL A 50 0.44 15.32 2.15
CA VAL A 50 -0.76 16.08 1.75
C VAL A 50 -1.62 15.26 0.80
N PHE A 51 -1.03 14.63 -0.21
CA PHE A 51 -1.76 13.79 -1.17
C PHE A 51 -2.49 12.62 -0.50
N MET A 52 -1.86 11.96 0.47
CA MET A 52 -2.44 10.82 1.18
C MET A 52 -3.60 11.21 2.10
N GLN A 53 -3.75 12.48 2.49
CA GLN A 53 -4.93 12.95 3.23
C GLN A 53 -6.21 12.82 2.40
N GLU A 54 -6.11 13.09 1.09
CA GLU A 54 -7.23 12.99 0.16
C GLU A 54 -7.31 11.60 -0.51
N ASN A 55 -6.22 10.84 -0.48
CA ASN A 55 -6.09 9.53 -1.13
C ASN A 55 -5.54 8.47 -0.15
N PRO A 56 -6.29 8.11 0.91
CA PRO A 56 -5.80 7.24 1.98
C PRO A 56 -5.51 5.79 1.53
N GLU A 57 -6.04 5.38 0.38
CA GLU A 57 -5.84 4.07 -0.21
C GLU A 57 -4.63 3.98 -1.15
N ALA A 58 -4.05 5.12 -1.54
CA ALA A 58 -2.88 5.15 -2.41
C ALA A 58 -1.62 4.66 -1.67
N GLN A 59 -0.70 4.06 -2.41
CA GLN A 59 0.66 3.78 -1.92
C GLN A 59 1.62 4.63 -2.72
N VAL A 60 2.35 5.54 -2.07
CA VAL A 60 3.32 6.40 -2.75
C VAL A 60 4.72 6.11 -2.25
N GLU A 61 5.65 5.92 -3.19
CA GLU A 61 7.08 5.75 -2.92
C GLU A 61 7.87 6.87 -3.60
N VAL A 62 8.73 7.56 -2.85
CA VAL A 62 9.59 8.61 -3.37
C VAL A 62 11.01 8.06 -3.49
N LEU A 63 11.56 8.11 -4.70
CA LEU A 63 12.93 7.71 -4.99
C LEU A 63 13.69 8.91 -5.54
N VAL A 64 14.62 9.44 -4.76
CA VAL A 64 15.47 10.54 -5.18
C VAL A 64 16.87 10.01 -5.49
N PHE A 65 17.38 10.37 -6.66
CA PHE A 65 18.69 9.97 -7.15
C PHE A 65 19.54 11.21 -7.42
N ASP A 66 20.86 11.03 -7.47
CA ASP A 66 21.74 12.03 -8.08
C ASP A 66 21.45 12.16 -9.59
N LEU A 67 21.74 13.34 -10.16
CA LEU A 67 21.37 13.68 -11.54
C LEU A 67 21.81 12.63 -12.57
N ARG A 68 23.06 12.13 -12.47
CA ARG A 68 23.59 11.14 -13.42
C ARG A 68 22.88 9.80 -13.34
N ASP A 69 22.57 9.36 -12.12
CA ASP A 69 21.85 8.11 -11.90
C ASP A 69 20.40 8.22 -12.35
N PHE A 70 19.78 9.38 -12.12
CA PHE A 70 18.45 9.70 -12.63
C PHE A 70 18.42 9.68 -14.16
N GLU A 71 19.34 10.38 -14.83
CA GLU A 71 19.46 10.40 -16.29
C GLU A 71 19.61 8.98 -16.85
N ALA A 72 20.47 8.15 -16.25
CA ALA A 72 20.67 6.77 -16.67
C ALA A 72 19.41 5.91 -16.50
N LYS A 73 18.67 6.07 -15.38
CA LYS A 73 17.43 5.34 -15.11
C LYS A 73 16.30 5.74 -16.06
N VAL A 74 16.16 7.05 -16.32
CA VAL A 74 15.17 7.55 -17.29
C VAL A 74 15.48 7.03 -18.68
N ALA A 75 16.74 7.03 -19.10
CA ALA A 75 17.13 6.51 -20.42
C ALA A 75 16.90 4.99 -20.57
N ALA A 76 16.82 4.25 -19.47
CA ALA A 76 16.58 2.82 -19.45
C ALA A 76 15.09 2.42 -19.33
N THR A 77 14.18 3.41 -19.25
CA THR A 77 12.72 3.21 -19.14
C THR A 77 12.07 3.36 -20.51
#